data_AF-A0A7D5P2J4-F1
#
_entry.id   AF-A0A7D5P2J4-F1
#
_cell.length_a   1.000
_cell.length_b   1.000
_cell.length_c   1.000
_cell.angle_alpha   90.00
_cell.angle_beta   90.00
_cell.angle_gamma   90.00
#
_symmetry.space_group_name_H-M   'P 1'
#
loop_
_entity.id
_entity.type
_entity.pdbx_description
1 polymer ?
#
loop_
_entity_poly.entity_id
_entity_poly.type
_entity_poly.pdbx_seq_one_letter_code
_entity_poly.pdbx_strand_id
1 'polypeptide(L)' 'MGLFASLVTRAEPETVVAECRRCGTTVDADTSVCATCGSEDIVRYDID' A
#
# COMPACT_ATOMS: atom_id res chain seq x y z
N MET A 1 -33.55 22.22 -15.30
CA MET A 1 -32.12 22.47 -15.54
C MET A 1 -31.46 22.74 -14.19
N GLY A 2 -31.15 21.68 -13.42
CA GLY A 2 -30.64 21.77 -12.06
C GLY A 2 -29.17 21.38 -12.02
N LEU A 3 -28.32 22.30 -11.58
CA LEU A 3 -26.87 22.16 -11.50
C LEU A 3 -26.50 21.34 -10.25
N PHE A 4 -26.55 20.02 -10.35
CA PHE A 4 -25.88 19.14 -9.38
C PHE A 4 -24.45 18.91 -9.88
N ALA A 5 -23.52 19.80 -9.54
CA ALA A 5 -22.13 19.62 -9.96
C ALA A 5 -21.20 19.49 -8.74
N SER A 6 -20.90 18.21 -8.48
CA SER A 6 -19.63 17.70 -7.96
C SER A 6 -19.23 18.06 -6.53
N LEU A 7 -19.77 17.29 -5.60
CA LEU A 7 -18.98 16.85 -4.45
C LEU A 7 -17.92 15.87 -4.98
N VAL A 8 -16.68 16.34 -5.14
CA VAL A 8 -15.53 15.46 -5.39
C VAL A 8 -15.26 14.70 -4.10
N THR A 9 -15.70 13.44 -4.02
CA THR A 9 -15.25 12.53 -2.98
C THR A 9 -13.79 12.23 -3.25
N ARG A 10 -12.88 12.73 -2.42
CA ARG A 10 -11.51 12.25 -2.40
C ARG A 10 -11.57 10.81 -1.91
N ALA A 11 -11.47 9.85 -2.82
CA ALA A 11 -11.11 8.49 -2.43
C ALA A 11 -9.70 8.61 -1.84
N GLU A 12 -9.60 8.48 -0.52
CA GLU A 12 -8.32 8.47 0.16
C GLU A 12 -7.63 7.16 -0.26
N PRO A 13 -6.53 7.21 -1.02
CA PRO A 13 -5.82 5.99 -1.31
C PRO A 13 -5.26 5.49 0.01
N GLU A 14 -5.81 4.37 0.50
CA GLU A 14 -5.25 3.59 1.60
C GLU A 14 -3.76 3.39 1.32
N THR A 15 -2.92 4.13 2.04
CA THR A 15 -1.48 4.16 1.77
C THR A 15 -0.86 3.01 2.53
N VAL A 16 -0.84 1.85 1.89
CA VAL A 16 -0.23 0.64 2.45
C VAL A 16 1.25 0.60 2.06
N VAL A 17 2.12 0.54 3.07
CA VAL A 17 3.57 0.36 2.89
C VAL A 17 3.95 -1.06 3.29
N ALA A 18 4.68 -1.78 2.44
CA ALA A 18 5.16 -3.12 2.74
C ALA A 18 6.69 -3.21 2.80
N GLU A 19 7.20 -4.00 3.76
CA GLU A 19 8.64 -4.16 4.02
C GLU A 19 8.98 -5.61 4.37
N CYS A 20 10.13 -6.08 3.91
CA CYS A 20 10.67 -7.36 4.34
C CYS A 20 11.29 -7.26 5.75
N ARG A 21 10.76 -8.01 6.72
CA ARG A 21 11.28 -8.10 8.09
C ARG A 21 12.70 -8.65 8.18
N ARG A 22 13.14 -9.38 7.14
CA ARG A 22 14.44 -10.05 7.14
C ARG A 22 15.58 -9.13 6.73
N CYS A 23 15.41 -8.37 5.65
CA CYS A 23 16.47 -7.54 5.07
C CYS A 23 16.16 -6.03 5.05
N GLY A 24 14.95 -5.62 5.43
CA GLY A 24 14.53 -4.21 5.49
C GLY A 24 14.19 -3.59 4.13
N THR A 25 14.12 -4.39 3.07
CA THR A 25 13.76 -3.89 1.74
C THR A 25 12.28 -3.56 1.67
N THR A 26 11.93 -2.35 1.23
CA THR A 26 10.56 -1.99 0.84
C THR A 26 10.15 -2.78 -0.40
N VAL A 27 8.97 -3.38 -0.35
CA VAL A 27 8.42 -4.22 -1.41
C VAL A 27 7.02 -3.77 -1.78
N ASP A 28 6.48 -4.26 -2.90
CA ASP A 28 5.09 -4.05 -3.26
C ASP A 28 4.13 -4.60 -2.19
N ALA A 29 3.00 -3.92 -1.99
CA ALA A 29 2.00 -4.33 -1.00
C ALA A 29 1.44 -5.74 -1.26
N ASP A 30 1.32 -6.14 -2.52
CA ASP A 30 0.80 -7.45 -2.91
C ASP A 30 1.87 -8.55 -2.91
N THR A 31 3.13 -8.23 -2.62
CA THR A 31 4.22 -9.21 -2.62
C THR A 31 4.13 -10.13 -1.40
N SER A 32 4.32 -11.44 -1.64
CA SER A 32 4.45 -12.46 -0.60
C SER A 32 5.90 -12.90 -0.38
N VAL A 33 6.81 -12.66 -1.33
CA VAL A 33 8.22 -13.07 -1.26
C VAL A 33 9.13 -11.90 -1.63
N CYS A 34 10.12 -11.61 -0.78
CA CYS A 34 11.09 -10.55 -1.04
C CYS A 34 12.00 -10.91 -2.21
N ALA A 35 12.00 -10.11 -3.28
CA ALA A 35 12.87 -10.29 -4.44
C ALA A 35 14.37 -10.13 -4.12
N THR A 36 14.71 -9.47 -3.01
CA THR A 36 16.11 -9.21 -2.62
C THR A 36 16.73 -10.36 -1.83
N CYS A 37 16.00 -10.98 -0.90
CA CYS A 37 16.55 -12.01 -0.02
C CYS A 37 15.78 -13.34 -0.04
N GLY A 38 14.67 -13.43 -0.76
CA GLY A 38 13.84 -14.63 -0.85
C GLY A 38 12.98 -14.93 0.38
N SER A 39 12.98 -14.06 1.40
CA SER A 39 12.17 -14.25 2.60
C SER A 39 10.70 -13.96 2.35
N GLU A 40 9.82 -14.76 2.95
CA GLU A 40 8.36 -14.62 2.89
C GLU A 40 7.81 -13.76 4.05
N ASP A 41 8.69 -13.27 4.92
CA ASP A 41 8.35 -12.48 6.10
C ASP A 41 8.19 -11.01 5.71
N ILE A 42 6.99 -10.66 5.23
CA ILE A 42 6.60 -9.32 4.76
C ILE A 42 5.61 -8.70 5.75
N VAL A 43 5.96 -7.53 6.29
CA VAL A 43 5.06 -6.71 7.12
C VAL A 43 4.41 -5.62 6.28
N ARG A 44 3.16 -5.30 6.60
CA ARG A 44 2.39 -4.21 6.00
C ARG A 44 2.00 -3.19 7.05
N TYR A 45 2.08 -1.92 6.70
CA TYR A 45 1.68 -0.79 7.52
C TYR A 45 0.58 -0.03 6.79
N ASP A 46 -0.56 0.09 7.43
CA ASP A 46 -1.60 1.03 7.02
C ASP A 46 -1.24 2.40 7.59
N ILE A 47 -1.18 3.40 6.72
CA ILE A 47 -0.93 4.79 7.11
C ILE A 47 -2.22 5.57 6.81
N ASP A 48 -2.93 5.88 7.88
CA ASP A 48 -4.08 6.80 7.93
C ASP A 48 -3.59 8.26 8.13
#